data_AF-A0A425WKH2-F1
#
_entry.id   AF-A0A425WKH2-F1
#
_cell.length_a   1.000
_cell.length_b   1.000
_cell.length_c   1.000
_cell.angle_alpha   90.00
_cell.angle_beta   90.00
_cell.angle_gamma   90.00
#
_symmetry.space_group_name_H-M   'P 1'
#
loop_
_entity.id
_entity.type
_entity.pdbx_description
1 polymer ?
#
loop_
_entity_poly.entity_id
_entity_poly.type
_entity_poly.pdbx_seq_one_letter_code
_entity_poly.pdbx_strand_id
1 'polypeptide(L)'
;TQDMDGHFKFVVAEGENVEGPIFMFGDTNMRMRFSIGAREFANRWAEAGPTHHMAACVGSYTDTILKVAKILDVPVEVICR
;
A
#
# COMPACT_ATOMS: atom_id res chain seq x y z
N THR A 1 0.29 6.92 7.56
CA THR A 1 -0.80 7.02 8.55
C THR A 1 -0.21 7.44 9.89
N GLN A 2 -1.03 7.57 10.92
CA GLN A 2 -0.61 7.94 12.27
C GLN A 2 -1.23 6.95 13.28
N ASP A 3 -0.51 6.62 14.35
CA ASP A 3 -1.05 5.83 15.46
C ASP A 3 -1.86 6.70 16.45
N MET A 4 -2.37 6.08 17.52
CA MET A 4 -3.19 6.77 18.53
C MET A 4 -2.42 7.85 19.30
N ASP A 5 -1.10 7.72 19.41
CA ASP A 5 -0.23 8.64 20.14
C ASP A 5 0.30 9.78 19.27
N GLY A 6 -0.01 9.75 17.97
CA GLY A 6 0.38 10.79 17.04
C GLY A 6 1.68 10.49 16.30
N HIS A 7 2.24 9.29 16.41
CA HIS A 7 3.45 8.93 15.68
C HIS A 7 3.13 8.49 14.25
N PHE A 8 3.90 9.00 13.29
CA PHE A 8 3.74 8.62 11.90
C PHE A 8 4.25 7.21 11.64
N LYS A 9 3.62 6.54 10.68
CA LYS A 9 4.15 5.32 10.06
C LYS A 9 3.83 5.25 8.58
N PHE A 10 4.74 4.65 7.81
CA PHE A 10 4.48 4.23 6.45
C PHE A 10 3.84 2.84 6.45
N VAL A 11 2.90 2.62 5.53
CA VAL A 11 2.34 1.31 5.21
C VAL A 11 2.54 1.14 3.71
N VAL A 12 3.20 0.05 3.31
CA VAL A 12 3.61 -0.17 1.91
C VAL A 12 3.18 -1.56 1.47
N ALA A 13 2.71 -1.67 0.24
CA ALA A 13 2.43 -2.93 -0.42
C ALA A 13 2.82 -2.84 -1.88
N GLU A 14 3.30 -3.95 -2.43
CA GLU A 14 3.49 -4.10 -3.87
C GLU A 14 2.50 -5.12 -4.42
N GLY A 15 2.04 -4.89 -5.64
CA GLY A 15 1.13 -5.75 -6.35
C GLY A 15 1.24 -5.54 -7.85
N GLU A 16 0.72 -6.49 -8.59
CA GLU A 16 0.69 -6.45 -10.05
C GLU A 16 -0.62 -5.79 -10.50
N ASN A 17 -0.54 -4.77 -11.36
CA ASN A 17 -1.72 -4.29 -12.06
C ASN A 17 -2.00 -5.24 -13.24
N VAL A 18 -3.10 -5.96 -13.18
CA VAL A 18 -3.44 -7.02 -14.13
C VAL A 18 -4.61 -6.61 -15.02
N GLU A 19 -4.67 -7.18 -16.22
CA GLU A 19 -5.80 -6.97 -17.13
C GLU A 19 -7.14 -7.43 -16.53
N GLY A 20 -8.23 -6.80 -16.96
CA GLY A 20 -9.59 -7.15 -16.57
C GLY A 20 -10.64 -6.32 -17.30
N PRO A 21 -11.93 -6.56 -17.02
CA PRO A 21 -13.01 -5.76 -17.61
C PRO A 21 -12.85 -4.28 -17.27
N ILE A 22 -13.02 -3.42 -18.27
CA ILE A 22 -13.10 -1.98 -18.07
C ILE A 22 -14.50 -1.63 -17.62
N PHE A 23 -14.61 -0.95 -16.49
CA PHE A 23 -15.89 -0.53 -15.96
C PHE A 23 -16.30 0.84 -16.54
N MET A 24 -17.55 0.95 -16.99
CA MET A 24 -18.07 2.14 -17.66
C MET A 24 -18.70 3.15 -16.68
N PHE A 25 -18.01 3.45 -15.57
CA PHE A 25 -18.48 4.44 -14.57
C PHE A 25 -17.72 5.76 -14.57
N GLY A 26 -16.82 5.98 -15.53
CA GLY A 26 -16.17 7.27 -15.78
C GLY A 26 -14.82 7.48 -15.08
N ASP A 27 -14.43 6.60 -14.16
CA ASP A 27 -13.15 6.72 -13.44
C ASP A 27 -12.05 5.82 -14.03
N THR A 28 -10.80 6.27 -13.88
CA THR A 28 -9.64 5.43 -14.12
C THR A 28 -9.52 4.41 -12.99
N ASN A 29 -9.41 3.13 -13.36
CA ASN A 29 -9.35 2.02 -12.41
C ASN A 29 -8.04 1.26 -12.55
N MET A 30 -7.59 0.66 -11.45
CA MET A 30 -6.50 -0.32 -11.42
C MET A 30 -7.00 -1.63 -10.82
N ARG A 31 -6.61 -2.76 -11.41
CA ARG A 31 -6.96 -4.07 -10.90
C ARG A 31 -5.70 -4.71 -10.33
N MET A 32 -5.57 -4.64 -9.01
CA MET A 32 -4.37 -5.10 -8.32
C MET A 32 -4.48 -6.58 -7.92
N ARG A 33 -3.43 -7.34 -8.20
CA ARG A 33 -3.18 -8.68 -7.65
C ARG A 33 -2.02 -8.58 -6.66
N PHE A 34 -2.28 -8.91 -5.40
CA PHE A 34 -1.28 -8.99 -4.35
C PHE A 34 -0.77 -10.43 -4.18
N SER A 35 0.51 -10.62 -3.85
CA SER A 35 1.15 -11.94 -3.69
C SER A 35 0.52 -12.80 -2.59
N ILE A 36 -0.15 -12.17 -1.62
CA ILE A 36 -0.87 -12.81 -0.51
C ILE A 36 -2.37 -13.00 -0.76
N GLY A 37 -2.87 -12.59 -1.94
CA GLY A 37 -4.30 -12.60 -2.27
C GLY A 37 -5.09 -11.47 -1.61
N ALA A 38 -6.27 -11.19 -2.16
CA ALA A 38 -7.07 -10.01 -1.78
C ALA A 38 -7.58 -10.04 -0.33
N ARG A 39 -7.96 -11.23 0.18
CA ARG A 39 -8.45 -11.38 1.56
C ARG A 39 -7.37 -11.05 2.59
N GLU A 40 -6.20 -11.67 2.44
CA GLU A 40 -5.11 -11.47 3.39
C GLU A 40 -4.55 -10.05 3.29
N PHE A 41 -4.45 -9.51 2.07
CA PHE A 41 -4.11 -8.11 1.88
C PHE A 41 -5.07 -7.18 2.63
N ALA A 42 -6.39 -7.35 2.45
CA ALA A 42 -7.37 -6.51 3.13
C ALA A 42 -7.27 -6.59 4.66
N ASN A 43 -7.07 -7.79 5.21
CA ASN A 43 -6.91 -7.98 6.65
C ASN A 43 -5.66 -7.27 7.18
N ARG A 44 -4.47 -7.57 6.63
CA ARG A 44 -3.20 -6.98 7.09
C ARG A 44 -3.13 -5.47 6.85
N TRP A 45 -3.65 -5.01 5.71
CA TRP A 45 -3.75 -3.59 5.41
C TRP A 45 -4.64 -2.89 6.45
N ALA A 46 -5.80 -3.46 6.80
CA ALA A 46 -6.67 -2.88 7.82
C ALA A 46 -6.04 -2.90 9.23
N GLU A 47 -5.37 -3.99 9.61
CA GLU A 47 -4.65 -4.11 10.87
C GLU A 47 -3.53 -3.06 11.01
N ALA A 48 -2.90 -2.68 9.89
CA ALA A 48 -1.92 -1.61 9.86
C ALA A 48 -2.54 -0.20 10.05
N GLY A 49 -3.86 -0.05 10.17
CA GLY A 49 -4.52 1.24 10.42
C GLY A 49 -4.21 2.39 9.44
N PRO A 50 -4.09 2.17 8.11
CA PRO A 50 -3.94 3.24 7.13
C PRO A 50 -5.26 3.99 6.91
N THR A 51 -5.16 5.16 6.26
CA THR A 51 -6.34 5.81 5.69
C THR A 51 -6.75 5.15 4.38
N HIS A 52 -7.92 5.49 3.84
CA HIS A 52 -8.37 5.02 2.53
C HIS A 52 -7.63 5.68 1.35
N HIS A 53 -6.92 6.78 1.60
CA HIS A 53 -6.08 7.44 0.62
C HIS A 53 -4.70 6.79 0.57
N MET A 54 -4.15 6.66 -0.64
CA MET A 54 -2.80 6.17 -0.84
C MET A 54 -2.14 6.82 -2.06
N ALA A 55 -0.81 6.81 -2.08
CA ALA A 55 -0.04 7.14 -3.26
C ALA A 55 0.27 5.83 -4.01
N ALA A 56 -0.15 5.75 -5.28
CA ALA A 56 0.14 4.63 -6.16
C ALA A 56 1.24 5.03 -7.16
N CYS A 57 2.16 4.11 -7.44
CA CYS A 57 3.22 4.30 -8.43
C CYS A 57 3.47 3.01 -9.22
N VAL A 58 4.02 3.14 -10.42
CA VAL A 58 4.43 2.01 -11.25
C VAL A 58 5.90 1.70 -10.98
N GLY A 59 6.18 0.47 -10.56
CA GLY A 59 7.52 -0.01 -10.20
C GLY A 59 7.61 -0.45 -8.75
N SER A 60 8.77 -1.02 -8.37
CA SER A 60 9.06 -1.44 -7.00
C SER A 60 9.89 -0.36 -6.30
N TYR A 61 9.31 0.24 -5.27
CA TYR A 61 9.93 1.34 -4.51
C TYR A 61 10.00 1.05 -3.02
N THR A 62 9.61 -0.15 -2.55
CA THR A 62 9.62 -0.44 -1.11
C THR A 62 11.01 -0.25 -0.50
N ASP A 63 12.09 -0.67 -1.18
CA ASP A 63 13.46 -0.48 -0.66
C ASP A 63 13.87 1.00 -0.59
N THR A 64 13.40 1.82 -1.53
CA THR A 64 13.60 3.27 -1.50
C THR A 64 12.85 3.90 -0.33
N ILE A 65 11.59 3.50 -0.12
CA ILE A 65 10.77 3.97 1.00
C ILE A 65 11.40 3.56 2.33
N LEU A 66 11.90 2.33 2.46
CA LEU A 66 12.60 1.87 3.67
C LEU A 66 13.83 2.74 3.97
N LYS A 67 14.61 3.12 2.95
CA LYS A 67 15.77 4.03 3.13
C LYS A 67 15.34 5.43 3.56
N VAL A 68 14.29 5.99 2.95
CA VAL A 68 13.74 7.31 3.32
C VAL A 68 13.21 7.28 4.75
N ALA A 69 12.43 6.27 5.10
CA ALA A 69 11.84 6.11 6.43
C ALA A 69 12.92 5.98 7.52
N LYS A 70 14.03 5.30 7.23
CA LYS A 70 15.21 5.26 8.10
C LYS A 70 15.82 6.64 8.33
N ILE A 71 15.88 7.50 7.32
CA ILE A 71 16.38 8.88 7.46
C ILE A 71 15.43 9.74 8.31
N LEU A 72 14.13 9.52 8.16
CA LEU A 72 13.09 10.28 8.86
C LEU A 72 12.77 9.76 10.27
N ASP A 73 13.36 8.63 10.68
CA ASP A 73 13.02 7.91 11.91
C ASP A 73 11.52 7.58 12.00
N VAL A 74 10.94 7.11 10.88
CA VAL A 74 9.54 6.74 10.77
C VAL A 74 9.46 5.22 10.53
N PRO A 75 8.67 4.46 11.32
CA PRO A 75 8.49 3.03 11.08
C PRO A 75 7.79 2.75 9.75
N VAL A 76 8.10 1.59 9.16
CA VAL A 76 7.48 1.10 7.92
C VAL A 76 6.90 -0.28 8.16
N GLU A 77 5.64 -0.45 7.79
CA GLU A 77 4.96 -1.74 7.76
C GLU A 77 4.81 -2.20 6.31
N VAL A 78 5.53 -3.27 5.93
CA VAL A 78 5.46 -3.85 4.59
C VAL A 78 4.46 -5.00 4.61
N ILE A 79 3.33 -4.81 3.93
CA ILE A 79 2.22 -5.77 3.93
C ILE A 79 2.52 -6.98 3.04
N CYS A 80 3.02 -6.72 1.83
CA CYS A 80 3.45 -7.73 0.87
C CYS A 80 4.38 -7.14 -0.19
N ARG A 81 5.12 -8.05 -0.83
CA ARG A 81 5.96 -7.82 -2.01
C ARG A 81 5.66 -8.91 -3.04
#